data_AF-A0A2E5WSR2-F1
#
_entry.id   AF-A0A2E5WSR2-F1
#
_cell.length_a   1.000
_cell.length_b   1.000
_cell.length_c   1.000
_cell.angle_alpha   90.00
_cell.angle_beta   90.00
_cell.angle_gamma   90.00
#
_symmetry.space_group_name_H-M   'P 1'
#
loop_
_entity.id
_entity.type
_entity.pdbx_description
1 polymer ?
#
loop_
_entity_poly.entity_id
_entity_poly.type
_entity_poly.pdbx_seq_one_letter_code
_entity_poly.pdbx_strand_id
1 'polypeptide(L)'
;AELLRGPDDTTEAFTKVLTDYQPDLFITSGHATEAGWQIGFRYRNGFLKSKGGQMFGENTRRERFEIKSPNPKVSLPIGNCLMGNINGPDAMALAWMNDVAVMQMLGYTKPTWFGYQGWGVLDYYVEQPGRYTLTEAFFANNHALIHRLRDSATPQRDLRGLAFDRDVVAFYGDPKWSAKMAEGKLAYGQKLTRSGDTYTFTITPKQGAKSFETVNNNGSQRGGRPIVAFLPNRVTDVQIIKGGQLSPEITDDFILIPRPKQHDGKSPLVVTFKAKEIK
;
A
#
# COMPACT_ATOMS: atom_id res chain seq x y z
N ALA A 1 9.27 -15.78 -31.37
CA ALA A 1 7.98 -15.41 -30.77
C ALA A 1 7.29 -14.46 -31.74
N GLU A 2 6.02 -14.70 -32.05
CA GLU A 2 5.24 -13.80 -32.91
C GLU A 2 5.02 -12.47 -32.17
N LEU A 3 5.37 -11.36 -32.83
CA LEU A 3 5.18 -10.02 -32.28
C LEU A 3 3.71 -9.64 -32.45
N LEU A 4 2.92 -9.80 -31.39
CA LEU A 4 1.55 -9.30 -31.36
C LEU A 4 1.57 -7.77 -31.22
N ARG A 5 0.88 -7.07 -32.11
CA ARG A 5 0.73 -5.61 -32.07
C ARG A 5 -0.59 -5.25 -31.37
N GLY A 6 -0.48 -4.55 -30.24
CA GLY A 6 -1.62 -3.93 -29.56
C GLY A 6 -2.09 -2.64 -30.26
N PRO A 7 -3.25 -2.09 -29.86
CA PRO A 7 -3.72 -0.82 -30.41
C PRO A 7 -2.78 0.32 -30.01
N ASP A 8 -2.64 1.32 -30.89
CA ASP A 8 -1.80 2.51 -30.64
C ASP A 8 -2.36 3.38 -29.50
N ASP A 9 -3.67 3.28 -29.24
CA ASP A 9 -4.38 3.90 -28.12
C ASP A 9 -5.15 2.82 -27.36
N THR A 10 -4.86 2.65 -26.07
CA THR A 10 -5.43 1.55 -25.28
C THR A 10 -6.67 1.98 -24.50
N THR A 11 -7.21 3.18 -24.72
CA THR A 11 -8.32 3.71 -23.90
C THR A 11 -9.56 2.82 -23.94
N GLU A 12 -10.04 2.43 -25.12
CA GLU A 12 -11.22 1.56 -25.24
C GLU A 12 -10.97 0.16 -24.67
N ALA A 13 -9.80 -0.42 -24.95
CA ALA A 13 -9.41 -1.70 -24.36
C ALA A 13 -9.39 -1.61 -22.82
N PHE A 14 -8.91 -0.48 -22.30
CA PHE A 14 -8.83 -0.21 -20.88
C PHE A 14 -10.22 -0.06 -20.24
N THR A 15 -11.14 0.69 -20.85
CA THR A 15 -12.51 0.83 -20.35
C THR A 15 -13.27 -0.50 -20.38
N LYS A 16 -13.02 -1.34 -21.39
CA LYS A 16 -13.53 -2.72 -21.46
C LYS A 16 -13.01 -3.61 -20.34
N VAL A 17 -11.74 -3.47 -19.92
CA VAL A 17 -11.24 -4.22 -18.75
C VAL A 17 -12.03 -3.87 -17.49
N LEU A 18 -12.31 -2.59 -17.24
CA LEU A 18 -13.09 -2.19 -16.07
C LEU A 18 -14.55 -2.65 -16.16
N THR A 19 -15.12 -2.73 -17.36
CA THR A 19 -16.53 -3.05 -17.59
C THR A 19 -16.80 -4.56 -17.65
N ASP A 20 -15.96 -5.29 -18.36
CA ASP A 20 -16.16 -6.70 -18.71
C ASP A 20 -15.39 -7.63 -17.79
N TYR A 21 -14.11 -7.35 -17.51
CA TYR A 21 -13.29 -8.16 -16.61
C TYR A 21 -13.58 -7.86 -15.13
N GLN A 22 -13.91 -6.61 -14.81
CA GLN A 22 -14.32 -6.19 -13.46
C GLN A 22 -13.26 -6.54 -12.39
N PRO A 23 -12.06 -5.94 -12.44
CA PRO A 23 -10.99 -6.29 -11.50
C PRO A 23 -11.33 -5.89 -10.06
N ASP A 24 -10.93 -6.71 -9.10
CA ASP A 24 -11.08 -6.44 -7.66
C ASP A 24 -9.99 -5.51 -7.11
N LEU A 25 -8.83 -5.47 -7.77
CA LEU A 25 -7.71 -4.62 -7.42
C LEU A 25 -7.18 -3.92 -8.67
N PHE A 26 -7.08 -2.61 -8.56
CA PHE A 26 -6.54 -1.77 -9.62
C PHE A 26 -5.35 -0.95 -9.10
N ILE A 27 -4.18 -1.08 -9.74
CA ILE A 27 -2.94 -0.41 -9.31
C ILE A 27 -2.45 0.48 -10.44
N THR A 28 -2.24 1.77 -10.13
CA THR A 28 -1.79 2.75 -11.13
C THR A 28 -0.66 3.62 -10.64
N SER A 29 0.07 4.13 -11.63
CA SER A 29 1.12 5.13 -11.49
C SER A 29 1.21 5.91 -12.80
N GLY A 30 1.75 7.13 -12.74
CA GLY A 30 1.97 7.98 -13.91
C GLY A 30 1.25 9.33 -13.80
N HIS A 31 1.16 10.03 -14.93
CA HIS A 31 0.63 11.39 -14.95
C HIS A 31 -0.87 11.41 -14.65
N ALA A 32 -1.24 12.22 -13.66
CA ALA A 32 -2.62 12.46 -13.29
C ALA A 32 -2.79 13.89 -12.79
N THR A 33 -4.02 14.37 -12.92
CA THR A 33 -4.55 15.60 -12.34
C THR A 33 -5.72 15.23 -11.44
N GLU A 34 -6.36 16.22 -10.82
CA GLU A 34 -7.59 15.99 -10.08
C GLU A 34 -8.71 15.41 -10.93
N ALA A 35 -8.76 15.71 -12.24
CA ALA A 35 -9.87 15.33 -13.12
C ALA A 35 -9.51 14.27 -14.19
N GLY A 36 -8.29 13.74 -14.18
CA GLY A 36 -7.93 12.71 -15.12
C GLY A 36 -6.60 12.02 -14.87
N TRP A 37 -6.47 10.81 -15.40
CA TRP A 37 -5.27 10.01 -15.38
C TRP A 37 -4.89 9.59 -16.81
N GLN A 38 -3.64 9.83 -17.19
CA GLN A 38 -3.11 9.44 -18.49
C GLN A 38 -2.80 7.94 -18.50
N ILE A 39 -3.34 7.23 -19.50
CA ILE A 39 -3.06 5.81 -19.67
C ILE A 39 -1.67 5.65 -20.28
N GLY A 40 -0.75 5.00 -19.58
CA GLY A 40 0.64 4.92 -20.01
C GLY A 40 1.43 6.21 -19.79
N PHE A 41 2.75 6.07 -19.71
CA PHE A 41 3.63 7.14 -19.20
C PHE A 41 4.46 7.82 -20.29
N ARG A 42 5.07 7.05 -21.20
CA ARG A 42 6.07 7.56 -22.16
C ARG A 42 5.61 7.54 -23.63
N TYR A 43 4.36 7.23 -23.87
CA TYR A 43 3.80 7.13 -25.21
C TYR A 43 2.44 7.81 -25.28
N ARG A 44 2.06 8.20 -26.50
CA ARG A 44 0.79 8.86 -26.75
C ARG A 44 -0.35 7.88 -26.49
N ASN A 45 -1.31 8.28 -25.68
CA ASN A 45 -2.49 7.49 -25.33
C ASN A 45 -3.59 8.44 -24.82
N GLY A 46 -4.78 7.90 -24.56
CA GLY A 46 -5.87 8.64 -23.95
C GLY A 46 -5.82 8.68 -22.43
N PHE A 47 -6.96 8.99 -21.84
CA PHE A 47 -7.14 9.27 -20.42
C PHE A 47 -8.35 8.53 -19.87
N LEU A 48 -8.30 8.20 -18.58
CA LEU A 48 -9.52 8.16 -17.78
C LEU A 48 -9.79 9.56 -17.26
N LYS A 49 -11.03 10.02 -17.35
CA LYS A 49 -11.46 11.35 -16.91
C LYS A 49 -12.66 11.27 -15.98
N SER A 50 -12.74 12.25 -15.11
CA SER A 50 -13.87 12.44 -14.20
C SER A 50 -14.69 13.67 -14.56
N LYS A 51 -16.02 13.55 -14.48
CA LYS A 51 -16.95 14.68 -14.55
C LYS A 51 -18.16 14.42 -13.65
N GLY A 52 -18.41 15.29 -12.68
CA GLY A 52 -19.58 15.21 -11.80
C GLY A 52 -19.72 13.86 -11.08
N GLY A 53 -18.61 13.28 -10.64
CA GLY A 53 -18.60 11.95 -10.01
C GLY A 53 -18.79 10.76 -10.96
N GLN A 54 -18.79 10.96 -12.29
CA GLN A 54 -18.77 9.89 -13.29
C GLN A 54 -17.37 9.70 -13.86
N MET A 55 -17.04 8.48 -14.28
CA MET A 55 -15.76 8.13 -14.91
C MET A 55 -15.98 7.69 -16.37
N PHE A 56 -15.14 8.19 -17.27
CA PHE A 56 -15.15 7.77 -18.67
C PHE A 56 -13.73 7.73 -19.26
N GLY A 57 -13.53 6.91 -20.28
CA GLY A 57 -12.34 6.95 -21.12
C GLY A 57 -12.47 8.03 -22.19
N GLU A 58 -11.39 8.75 -22.50
CA GLU A 58 -11.30 9.64 -23.66
C GLU A 58 -10.01 9.33 -24.42
N ASN A 59 -10.13 8.87 -25.67
CA ASN A 59 -8.95 8.53 -26.48
C ASN A 59 -8.29 9.77 -27.10
N THR A 60 -7.19 9.55 -27.81
CA THR A 60 -6.41 10.59 -28.51
C THR A 60 -7.17 11.32 -29.64
N ARG A 61 -8.34 10.81 -30.06
CA ARG A 61 -9.27 11.45 -31.01
C ARG A 61 -10.45 12.15 -30.32
N ARG A 62 -10.46 12.20 -28.98
CA ARG A 62 -11.54 12.73 -28.13
C ARG A 62 -12.85 11.93 -28.20
N GLU A 63 -12.77 10.66 -28.61
CA GLU A 63 -13.92 9.76 -28.51
C GLU A 63 -14.08 9.32 -27.04
N ARG A 64 -15.31 9.39 -26.54
CA ARG A 64 -15.67 9.04 -25.17
C ARG A 64 -16.16 7.60 -25.07
N PHE A 65 -15.69 6.88 -24.06
CA PHE A 65 -16.07 5.51 -23.73
C PHE A 65 -16.61 5.46 -22.31
N GLU A 66 -17.88 5.10 -22.15
CA GLU A 66 -18.47 4.92 -20.81
C GLU A 66 -17.86 3.71 -20.10
N ILE A 67 -17.86 3.76 -18.78
CA ILE A 67 -17.38 2.68 -17.91
C ILE A 67 -18.53 2.24 -17.03
N LYS A 68 -18.79 0.94 -16.96
CA LYS A 68 -19.76 0.37 -16.02
C LYS A 68 -19.11 -0.73 -15.21
N SER A 69 -18.66 -0.42 -14.01
CA SER A 69 -17.89 -1.35 -13.17
C SER A 69 -18.52 -1.50 -11.78
N PRO A 70 -19.60 -2.27 -11.64
CA PRO A 70 -20.39 -2.32 -10.40
C PRO A 70 -19.76 -3.19 -9.30
N ASN A 71 -18.72 -3.97 -9.61
CA ASN A 71 -18.12 -4.88 -8.63
C ASN A 71 -17.36 -4.08 -7.55
N PRO A 72 -17.52 -4.39 -6.26
CA PRO A 72 -16.71 -3.78 -5.21
C PRO A 72 -15.21 -4.01 -5.45
N LYS A 73 -14.40 -2.96 -5.39
CA LYS A 73 -12.96 -3.07 -5.66
C LYS A 73 -12.10 -2.12 -4.84
N VAL A 74 -10.79 -2.34 -4.89
CA VAL A 74 -9.76 -1.45 -4.37
C VAL A 74 -9.06 -0.73 -5.52
N SER A 75 -8.78 0.57 -5.34
CA SER A 75 -7.91 1.34 -6.25
C SER A 75 -6.67 1.86 -5.53
N LEU A 76 -5.50 1.61 -6.11
CA LEU A 76 -4.18 2.00 -5.60
C LEU A 76 -3.46 2.90 -6.62
N PRO A 77 -3.83 4.20 -6.73
CA PRO A 77 -3.09 5.19 -7.50
C PRO A 77 -1.80 5.63 -6.79
N ILE A 78 -0.95 4.66 -6.47
CA ILE A 78 0.23 4.73 -5.58
C ILE A 78 1.39 5.58 -6.11
N GLY A 79 1.37 5.88 -7.41
CA GLY A 79 2.38 6.72 -8.07
C GLY A 79 1.76 7.82 -8.92
N ASN A 80 0.49 8.14 -8.71
CA ASN A 80 -0.20 9.19 -9.42
C ASN A 80 -0.27 10.48 -8.60
N CYS A 81 -0.02 11.60 -9.27
CA CYS A 81 -0.24 12.92 -8.69
C CYS A 81 -1.74 13.19 -8.50
N LEU A 82 -2.11 13.87 -7.42
CA LEU A 82 -3.42 14.53 -7.26
C LEU A 82 -4.67 13.63 -7.30
N MET A 83 -4.52 12.31 -7.46
CA MET A 83 -5.65 11.36 -7.46
C MET A 83 -6.40 11.29 -6.14
N GLY A 84 -5.76 11.71 -5.04
CA GLY A 84 -6.41 11.88 -3.75
C GLY A 84 -6.89 13.31 -3.47
N ASN A 85 -6.65 14.29 -4.35
CA ASN A 85 -7.05 15.67 -4.09
C ASN A 85 -8.51 15.90 -4.50
N ILE A 86 -9.40 16.15 -3.55
CA ILE A 86 -10.80 16.53 -3.82
C ILE A 86 -10.90 18.05 -3.84
N ASN A 87 -10.77 18.63 -5.03
CA ASN A 87 -10.87 20.09 -5.24
C ASN A 87 -12.22 20.54 -5.84
N GLY A 88 -13.14 19.59 -6.08
CA GLY A 88 -14.43 19.84 -6.70
C GLY A 88 -15.14 18.54 -7.12
N PRO A 89 -16.31 18.64 -7.77
CA PRO A 89 -17.12 17.49 -8.16
C PRO A 89 -16.51 16.62 -9.27
N ASP A 90 -15.53 17.16 -9.99
CA ASP A 90 -14.80 16.46 -11.06
C ASP A 90 -13.56 15.72 -10.54
N ALA A 91 -13.39 15.60 -9.22
CA ALA A 91 -12.24 14.91 -8.64
C ALA A 91 -12.30 13.39 -8.91
N MET A 92 -11.18 12.82 -9.34
CA MET A 92 -11.03 11.40 -9.66
C MET A 92 -11.40 10.51 -8.47
N ALA A 93 -11.01 10.88 -7.25
CA ALA A 93 -11.39 10.14 -6.05
C ALA A 93 -12.90 9.96 -5.93
N LEU A 94 -13.69 10.99 -6.25
CA LEU A 94 -15.16 10.92 -6.21
C LEU A 94 -15.69 9.99 -7.29
N ALA A 95 -15.19 10.09 -8.53
CA ALA A 95 -15.66 9.22 -9.60
C ALA A 95 -15.28 7.74 -9.40
N TRP A 96 -14.07 7.46 -8.90
CA TRP A 96 -13.66 6.10 -8.55
C TRP A 96 -14.61 5.47 -7.52
N MET A 97 -14.94 6.20 -6.46
CA MET A 97 -15.83 5.70 -5.41
C MET A 97 -17.30 5.62 -5.86
N ASN A 98 -17.79 6.64 -6.57
CA ASN A 98 -19.20 6.76 -6.93
C ASN A 98 -19.61 5.88 -8.12
N ASP A 99 -18.81 5.86 -9.19
CA ASP A 99 -19.22 5.30 -10.49
C ASP A 99 -18.48 3.98 -10.82
N VAL A 100 -17.30 3.77 -10.25
CA VAL A 100 -16.45 2.58 -10.51
C VAL A 100 -16.40 1.65 -9.28
N ALA A 101 -17.30 1.83 -8.31
CA ALA A 101 -17.48 0.98 -7.12
C ALA A 101 -16.19 0.69 -6.32
N VAL A 102 -15.30 1.68 -6.25
CA VAL A 102 -14.14 1.62 -5.36
C VAL A 102 -14.59 1.79 -3.92
N MET A 103 -14.37 0.77 -3.11
CA MET A 103 -14.75 0.74 -1.69
C MET A 103 -13.65 1.27 -0.79
N GLN A 104 -12.38 1.14 -1.21
CA GLN A 104 -11.22 1.72 -0.56
C GLN A 104 -10.17 2.16 -1.59
N MET A 105 -9.56 3.32 -1.36
CA MET A 105 -8.39 3.77 -2.11
C MET A 105 -7.46 4.62 -1.25
N LEU A 106 -6.21 4.73 -1.68
CA LEU A 106 -5.30 5.76 -1.20
C LEU A 106 -4.97 6.73 -2.33
N GLY A 107 -4.49 7.93 -2.04
CA GLY A 107 -4.08 8.85 -3.10
C GLY A 107 -3.30 10.04 -2.60
N TYR A 108 -2.38 10.54 -3.41
CA TYR A 108 -1.68 11.79 -3.13
C TYR A 108 -2.63 12.98 -3.35
N THR A 109 -2.70 13.85 -2.36
CA THR A 109 -3.43 15.13 -2.40
C THR A 109 -2.59 16.25 -3.02
N LYS A 110 -1.32 15.99 -3.33
CA LYS A 110 -0.35 16.89 -3.96
C LYS A 110 0.41 16.16 -5.07
N PRO A 111 1.14 16.87 -5.95
CA PRO A 111 2.04 16.22 -6.90
C PRO A 111 3.12 15.42 -6.18
N THR A 112 3.15 14.10 -6.42
CA THR A 112 4.08 13.19 -5.73
C THR A 112 5.43 13.13 -6.42
N TRP A 113 6.50 12.97 -5.63
CA TRP A 113 7.88 12.88 -6.11
C TRP A 113 8.74 11.92 -5.28
N PHE A 114 8.34 11.58 -4.04
CA PHE A 114 9.11 10.69 -3.17
C PHE A 114 8.57 9.27 -3.14
N GLY A 115 7.31 9.06 -2.77
CA GLY A 115 6.62 7.81 -3.05
C GLY A 115 6.62 6.74 -1.95
N TYR A 116 7.29 6.97 -0.82
CA TYR A 116 7.37 6.04 0.31
C TYR A 116 5.98 5.66 0.85
N GLN A 117 5.06 6.60 1.10
CA GLN A 117 3.76 6.25 1.69
C GLN A 117 2.83 5.54 0.70
N GLY A 118 2.88 5.86 -0.60
CA GLY A 118 2.08 5.19 -1.62
C GLY A 118 2.66 3.82 -2.02
N TRP A 119 3.87 3.80 -2.59
CA TRP A 119 4.48 2.59 -3.13
C TRP A 119 4.75 1.52 -2.09
N GLY A 120 5.12 1.91 -0.87
CA GLY A 120 5.41 0.96 0.20
C GLY A 120 4.19 0.15 0.67
N VAL A 121 2.97 0.61 0.39
CA VAL A 121 1.77 -0.18 0.69
C VAL A 121 1.80 -1.51 -0.07
N LEU A 122 2.44 -1.58 -1.25
CA LEU A 122 2.60 -2.84 -1.97
C LEU A 122 3.46 -3.86 -1.21
N ASP A 123 4.46 -3.42 -0.44
CA ASP A 123 5.35 -4.28 0.35
C ASP A 123 4.59 -5.02 1.47
N TYR A 124 3.47 -4.45 1.92
CA TYR A 124 2.57 -5.06 2.89
C TYR A 124 1.38 -5.75 2.23
N TYR A 125 0.67 -5.07 1.32
CA TYR A 125 -0.60 -5.55 0.78
C TYR A 125 -0.43 -6.64 -0.29
N VAL A 126 0.43 -6.40 -1.28
CA VAL A 126 0.59 -7.30 -2.44
C VAL A 126 1.69 -8.35 -2.20
N GLU A 127 2.79 -7.95 -1.56
CA GLU A 127 3.93 -8.84 -1.31
C GLU A 127 3.75 -9.75 -0.08
N GLN A 128 2.74 -9.47 0.76
CA GLN A 128 2.34 -10.35 1.86
C GLN A 128 0.85 -10.73 1.73
N PRO A 129 0.49 -11.44 0.63
CA PRO A 129 -0.90 -11.73 0.31
C PRO A 129 -1.58 -12.52 1.43
N GLY A 130 -2.79 -12.13 1.79
CA GLY A 130 -3.51 -12.72 2.92
C GLY A 130 -2.94 -12.39 4.30
N ARG A 131 -2.02 -11.43 4.45
CA ARG A 131 -1.61 -10.95 5.78
C ARG A 131 -2.45 -9.79 6.27
N TYR A 132 -2.38 -8.68 5.57
CA TYR A 132 -3.02 -7.42 5.97
C TYR A 132 -4.26 -7.15 5.12
N THR A 133 -5.27 -6.55 5.73
CA THR A 133 -6.22 -5.71 5.01
C THR A 133 -5.51 -4.51 4.39
N LEU A 134 -6.11 -3.83 3.43
CA LEU A 134 -5.53 -2.62 2.85
C LEU A 134 -5.34 -1.52 3.92
N THR A 135 -6.30 -1.36 4.82
CA THR A 135 -6.21 -0.42 5.97
C THR A 135 -4.98 -0.73 6.82
N GLU A 136 -4.80 -1.99 7.22
CA GLU A 136 -3.64 -2.43 7.99
C GLU A 136 -2.32 -2.23 7.22
N ALA A 137 -2.31 -2.51 5.92
CA ALA A 137 -1.13 -2.28 5.08
C ALA A 137 -0.78 -0.78 4.99
N PHE A 138 -1.78 0.10 4.88
CA PHE A 138 -1.59 1.55 4.88
C PHE A 138 -0.98 2.05 6.20
N PHE A 139 -1.50 1.59 7.34
CA PHE A 139 -0.97 1.95 8.65
C PHE A 139 0.39 1.34 8.95
N ALA A 140 0.62 0.06 8.62
CA ALA A 140 1.94 -0.56 8.76
C ALA A 140 3.00 0.20 7.94
N ASN A 141 2.62 0.65 6.74
CA ASN A 141 3.48 1.48 5.89
C ASN A 141 3.74 2.86 6.47
N ASN A 142 2.73 3.46 7.13
CA ASN A 142 2.87 4.72 7.84
C ASN A 142 3.78 4.58 9.08
N HIS A 143 3.63 3.51 9.86
CA HIS A 143 4.51 3.23 11.00
C HIS A 143 5.97 3.04 10.55
N ALA A 144 6.19 2.34 9.43
CA ALA A 144 7.50 2.25 8.80
C ALA A 144 8.06 3.63 8.40
N LEU A 145 7.20 4.54 7.93
CA LEU A 145 7.58 5.92 7.60
C LEU A 145 8.01 6.68 8.84
N ILE A 146 7.22 6.63 9.91
CA ILE A 146 7.53 7.30 11.18
C ILE A 146 8.81 6.74 11.80
N HIS A 147 9.00 5.42 11.75
CA HIS A 147 10.24 4.76 12.18
C HIS A 147 11.44 5.31 11.40
N ARG A 148 11.37 5.35 10.06
CA ARG A 148 12.45 5.89 9.22
C ARG A 148 12.69 7.39 9.45
N LEU A 149 11.65 8.19 9.72
CA LEU A 149 11.81 9.61 10.07
C LEU A 149 12.62 9.83 11.36
N ARG A 150 12.56 8.87 12.30
CA ARG A 150 13.24 8.93 13.60
C ARG A 150 14.64 8.29 13.56
N ASP A 151 14.92 7.48 12.55
CA ASP A 151 16.22 6.85 12.38
C ASP A 151 17.30 7.89 12.01
N SER A 152 18.29 8.06 12.89
CA SER A 152 19.45 8.92 12.67
C SER A 152 20.28 8.57 11.44
N ALA A 153 20.17 7.33 10.92
CA ALA A 153 20.84 6.89 9.71
C ALA A 153 20.10 7.32 8.42
N THR A 154 18.90 7.89 8.53
CA THR A 154 18.11 8.32 7.37
C THR A 154 18.77 9.53 6.68
N PRO A 155 19.06 9.45 5.37
CA PRO A 155 19.64 10.57 4.64
C PRO A 155 18.78 11.83 4.72
N GLN A 156 19.40 13.00 4.89
CA GLN A 156 18.70 14.28 5.02
C GLN A 156 17.71 14.56 3.86
N ARG A 157 18.08 14.17 2.64
CA ARG A 157 17.22 14.31 1.46
C ARG A 157 15.95 13.46 1.55
N ASP A 158 16.04 12.29 2.20
CA ASP A 158 14.92 11.36 2.35
C ASP A 158 13.98 11.84 3.45
N LEU A 159 14.48 12.51 4.51
CA LEU A 159 13.65 13.09 5.56
C LEU A 159 12.59 14.05 5.01
N ARG A 160 12.95 14.89 4.04
CA ARG A 160 12.00 15.80 3.38
C ARG A 160 10.90 15.03 2.64
N GLY A 161 11.27 13.96 1.94
CA GLY A 161 10.34 13.13 1.20
C GLY A 161 9.40 12.35 2.11
N LEU A 162 9.93 11.78 3.19
CA LEU A 162 9.16 11.09 4.22
C LEU A 162 8.16 12.03 4.90
N ALA A 163 8.60 13.22 5.32
CA ALA A 163 7.73 14.22 5.95
C ALA A 163 6.62 14.67 4.98
N PHE A 164 6.96 14.89 3.71
CA PHE A 164 5.97 15.18 2.67
C PHE A 164 4.92 14.07 2.56
N ASP A 165 5.36 12.82 2.35
CA ASP A 165 4.47 11.67 2.16
C ASP A 165 3.57 11.38 3.37
N ARG A 166 4.06 11.62 4.60
CA ARG A 166 3.28 11.52 5.84
C ARG A 166 2.02 12.40 5.78
N ASP A 167 2.14 13.59 5.20
CA ASP A 167 1.14 14.64 5.29
C ASP A 167 0.21 14.70 4.06
N VAL A 168 0.59 14.10 2.93
CA VAL A 168 -0.14 14.29 1.67
C VAL A 168 -0.84 13.05 1.12
N VAL A 169 -0.67 11.86 1.71
CA VAL A 169 -1.36 10.65 1.25
C VAL A 169 -2.61 10.41 2.08
N ALA A 170 -3.77 10.53 1.43
CA ALA A 170 -5.06 10.26 2.04
C ALA A 170 -5.49 8.81 1.81
N PHE A 171 -6.29 8.29 2.74
CA PHE A 171 -7.02 7.03 2.62
C PHE A 171 -8.53 7.37 2.54
N TYR A 172 -9.23 6.75 1.60
CA TYR A 172 -10.66 6.91 1.36
C TYR A 172 -11.35 5.55 1.43
N GLY A 173 -12.60 5.53 1.92
CA GLY A 173 -13.41 4.32 2.04
C GLY A 173 -13.71 3.92 3.48
N ASP A 174 -14.44 2.81 3.65
CA ASP A 174 -14.74 2.25 4.97
C ASP A 174 -13.51 1.50 5.51
N PRO A 175 -12.83 1.99 6.57
CA PRO A 175 -11.63 1.33 7.10
C PRO A 175 -11.90 -0.07 7.68
N LYS A 176 -13.17 -0.41 8.00
CA LYS A 176 -13.58 -1.71 8.54
C LYS A 176 -13.85 -2.75 7.45
N TRP A 177 -14.02 -2.33 6.19
CA TRP A 177 -14.16 -3.27 5.10
C TRP A 177 -12.86 -4.07 4.95
N SER A 178 -12.98 -5.40 5.04
CA SER A 178 -11.84 -6.32 4.99
C SER A 178 -11.39 -6.54 3.54
N ALA A 179 -10.74 -5.52 2.97
CA ALA A 179 -10.09 -5.62 1.68
C ALA A 179 -8.77 -6.37 1.85
N LYS A 180 -8.79 -7.69 1.62
CA LYS A 180 -7.64 -8.55 1.84
C LYS A 180 -7.33 -9.34 0.57
N MET A 181 -6.06 -9.37 0.17
CA MET A 181 -5.61 -10.26 -0.89
C MET A 181 -5.89 -11.72 -0.51
N ALA A 182 -6.25 -12.55 -1.48
CA ALA A 182 -6.30 -14.00 -1.27
C ALA A 182 -4.98 -14.51 -0.68
N GLU A 183 -5.05 -15.57 0.13
CA GLU A 183 -3.85 -16.16 0.73
C GLU A 183 -2.85 -16.60 -0.35
N GLY A 184 -1.57 -16.34 -0.10
CA GLY A 184 -0.52 -16.66 -1.05
C GLY A 184 0.81 -16.98 -0.39
N LYS A 185 1.84 -17.11 -1.21
CA LYS A 185 3.20 -17.41 -0.72
C LYS A 185 3.74 -16.20 0.04
N LEU A 186 4.29 -16.47 1.22
CA LEU A 186 4.91 -15.47 2.09
C LEU A 186 6.40 -15.77 2.25
N ALA A 187 7.25 -14.74 2.20
CA ALA A 187 8.69 -14.88 2.40
C ALA A 187 9.07 -15.27 3.84
N TYR A 188 8.21 -14.94 4.80
CA TYR A 188 8.30 -15.33 6.21
C TYR A 188 6.91 -15.46 6.81
N GLY A 189 6.74 -16.26 7.87
CA GLY A 189 5.54 -16.28 8.72
C GLY A 189 5.64 -15.25 9.84
N GLN A 190 4.50 -14.89 10.42
CA GLN A 190 4.39 -14.09 11.64
C GLN A 190 3.35 -14.75 12.56
N LYS A 191 3.62 -14.76 13.86
CA LYS A 191 2.66 -15.21 14.87
C LYS A 191 2.84 -14.39 16.14
N LEU A 192 1.77 -13.73 16.57
CA LEU A 192 1.69 -13.07 17.88
C LEU A 192 0.79 -13.91 18.78
N THR A 193 1.31 -14.33 19.93
CA THR A 193 0.55 -15.06 20.95
C THR A 193 0.63 -14.37 22.29
N ARG A 194 -0.39 -14.54 23.12
CA ARG A 194 -0.45 -14.01 24.48
C ARG A 194 -0.69 -15.13 25.49
N SER A 195 -0.01 -15.08 26.63
CA SER A 195 -0.25 -15.90 27.81
C SER A 195 -0.18 -15.01 29.06
N GLY A 196 -1.32 -14.76 29.70
CA GLY A 196 -1.44 -13.71 30.72
C GLY A 196 -1.02 -12.36 30.13
N ASP A 197 -0.16 -11.62 30.83
CA ASP A 197 0.37 -10.33 30.36
C ASP A 197 1.59 -10.48 29.44
N THR A 198 1.98 -11.69 29.07
CA THR A 198 3.17 -11.95 28.24
C THR A 198 2.78 -12.18 26.79
N TYR A 199 3.30 -11.34 25.89
CA TYR A 199 3.17 -11.45 24.44
C TYR A 199 4.46 -12.03 23.86
N THR A 200 4.33 -12.90 22.86
CA THR A 200 5.45 -13.42 22.07
C THR A 200 5.14 -13.25 20.60
N PHE A 201 5.98 -12.45 19.93
CA PHE A 201 5.95 -12.26 18.49
C PHE A 201 7.08 -13.03 17.85
N THR A 202 6.71 -13.98 16.98
CA THR A 202 7.63 -14.88 16.28
C THR A 202 7.54 -14.64 14.78
N ILE A 203 8.69 -14.45 14.14
CA ILE A 203 8.84 -14.32 12.70
C ILE A 203 9.64 -15.51 12.19
N THR A 204 9.03 -16.34 11.34
CA THR A 204 9.65 -17.58 10.85
C THR A 204 10.08 -17.41 9.39
N PRO A 205 11.39 -17.47 9.06
CA PRO A 205 11.85 -17.48 7.68
C PRO A 205 11.19 -18.61 6.86
N LYS A 206 10.80 -18.36 5.60
CA LYS A 206 10.20 -19.38 4.72
C LYS A 206 10.96 -19.59 3.41
N GLN A 207 11.99 -18.79 3.14
CA GLN A 207 12.78 -18.82 1.90
C GLN A 207 14.30 -18.84 2.19
N GLY A 208 14.71 -19.42 3.31
CA GLY A 208 16.10 -19.41 3.74
C GLY A 208 16.63 -17.99 3.88
N ALA A 209 17.88 -17.74 3.45
CA ALA A 209 18.53 -16.44 3.55
C ALA A 209 17.76 -15.31 2.84
N LYS A 210 16.93 -15.64 1.84
CA LYS A 210 16.14 -14.67 1.07
C LYS A 210 14.85 -14.21 1.77
N SER A 211 14.52 -14.79 2.92
CA SER A 211 13.22 -14.56 3.59
C SER A 211 12.94 -13.09 3.91
N PHE A 212 13.97 -12.27 4.08
CA PHE A 212 13.82 -10.85 4.42
C PHE A 212 14.35 -9.90 3.33
N GLU A 213 14.65 -10.41 2.14
CA GLU A 213 15.03 -9.56 1.00
C GLU A 213 13.82 -8.75 0.50
N THR A 214 14.07 -7.68 -0.24
CA THR A 214 12.99 -6.96 -0.94
C THR A 214 12.46 -7.84 -2.07
N VAL A 215 11.14 -8.06 -2.10
CA VAL A 215 10.49 -8.91 -3.12
C VAL A 215 10.45 -8.19 -4.47
N ASN A 216 10.08 -6.91 -4.49
CA ASN A 216 10.05 -6.11 -5.71
C ASN A 216 10.59 -4.70 -5.48
N ASN A 217 11.59 -4.32 -6.26
CA ASN A 217 12.20 -2.98 -6.23
C ASN A 217 11.60 -2.03 -7.28
N ASN A 218 10.61 -2.46 -8.07
CA ASN A 218 9.95 -1.62 -9.06
C ASN A 218 9.01 -0.62 -8.38
N GLY A 219 9.28 0.67 -8.61
CA GLY A 219 8.57 1.78 -7.97
C GLY A 219 9.48 2.59 -7.05
N SER A 220 9.04 3.78 -6.67
CA SER A 220 9.85 4.66 -5.84
C SER A 220 9.87 4.19 -4.38
N GLN A 221 11.03 4.25 -3.74
CA GLN A 221 11.18 4.02 -2.29
C GLN A 221 10.58 2.68 -1.78
N ARG A 222 10.63 1.64 -2.62
CA ARG A 222 10.20 0.26 -2.31
C ARG A 222 11.24 -0.49 -1.49
N GLY A 223 10.77 -1.45 -0.71
CA GLY A 223 11.61 -2.39 0.01
C GLY A 223 12.09 -1.90 1.39
N GLY A 224 12.77 -2.81 2.10
CA GLY A 224 13.41 -2.50 3.38
C GLY A 224 12.46 -2.24 4.55
N ARG A 225 11.15 -2.43 4.38
CA ARG A 225 10.15 -2.12 5.41
C ARG A 225 10.27 -2.98 6.65
N PRO A 226 10.16 -2.40 7.86
CA PRO A 226 10.15 -3.17 9.08
C PRO A 226 8.94 -4.11 9.12
N ILE A 227 9.05 -5.11 9.97
CA ILE A 227 8.06 -6.16 10.13
C ILE A 227 7.06 -5.70 11.19
N VAL A 228 5.81 -5.51 10.81
CA VAL A 228 4.75 -4.99 11.71
C VAL A 228 3.75 -6.10 12.03
N ALA A 229 3.26 -6.13 13.26
CA ALA A 229 2.05 -6.85 13.66
C ALA A 229 1.20 -5.99 14.60
N PHE A 230 -0.09 -5.92 14.34
CA PHE A 230 -1.04 -5.21 15.19
C PHE A 230 -1.39 -6.06 16.42
N LEU A 231 -1.51 -5.40 17.57
CA LEU A 231 -1.94 -6.02 18.83
C LEU A 231 -3.47 -6.16 18.81
N PRO A 232 -4.02 -7.27 19.33
CA PRO A 232 -5.47 -7.48 19.33
C PRO A 232 -6.22 -6.48 20.23
N ASN A 233 -5.52 -5.88 21.19
CA ASN A 233 -6.02 -4.92 22.16
C ASN A 233 -4.95 -3.86 22.40
N ARG A 234 -5.37 -2.64 22.78
CA ARG A 234 -4.41 -1.61 23.21
C ARG A 234 -3.73 -2.03 24.51
N VAL A 235 -2.44 -1.74 24.63
CA VAL A 235 -1.62 -2.09 25.80
C VAL A 235 -0.86 -0.90 26.39
N THR A 236 -0.44 -1.03 27.63
CA THR A 236 0.43 -0.10 28.37
C THR A 236 1.50 -0.89 29.13
N ASP A 237 2.42 -0.19 29.79
CA ASP A 237 3.44 -0.76 30.68
C ASP A 237 4.32 -1.81 29.97
N VAL A 238 4.71 -1.52 28.72
CA VAL A 238 5.46 -2.47 27.90
C VAL A 238 6.88 -2.68 28.46
N GLN A 239 7.23 -3.94 28.72
CA GLN A 239 8.55 -4.36 29.15
C GLN A 239 9.08 -5.50 28.27
N ILE A 240 10.15 -5.26 27.51
CA ILE A 240 10.80 -6.30 26.72
C ILE A 240 11.52 -7.30 27.64
N ILE A 241 11.22 -8.59 27.48
CA ILE A 241 11.86 -9.70 28.21
C ILE A 241 12.95 -10.36 27.35
N LYS A 242 12.68 -10.53 26.05
CA LYS A 242 13.57 -11.20 25.09
C LYS A 242 13.49 -10.52 23.73
N GLY A 243 14.61 -10.50 23.00
CA GLY A 243 14.65 -9.99 21.63
C GLY A 243 14.98 -8.50 21.53
N GLY A 244 15.46 -7.87 22.62
CA GLY A 244 15.86 -6.46 22.63
C GLY A 244 16.95 -6.13 21.61
N GLN A 245 17.82 -7.08 21.27
CA GLN A 245 18.83 -6.93 20.22
C GLN A 245 18.24 -6.74 18.81
N LEU A 246 16.97 -7.12 18.61
CA LEU A 246 16.24 -6.84 17.37
C LEU A 246 15.73 -5.40 17.29
N SER A 247 15.93 -4.61 18.35
CA SER A 247 15.46 -3.23 18.49
C SER A 247 13.96 -3.08 18.20
N PRO A 248 13.07 -3.87 18.83
CA PRO A 248 11.66 -3.77 18.58
C PRO A 248 11.10 -2.44 19.11
N GLU A 249 10.24 -1.81 18.31
CA GLU A 249 9.38 -0.72 18.75
C GLU A 249 8.00 -1.30 19.06
N ILE A 250 7.56 -1.17 20.31
CA ILE A 250 6.26 -1.67 20.75
C ILE A 250 5.49 -0.46 21.29
N THR A 251 4.36 -0.16 20.65
CA THR A 251 3.45 0.91 21.05
C THR A 251 2.27 0.31 21.79
N ASP A 252 1.20 1.09 21.94
CA ASP A 252 -0.04 0.61 22.52
C ASP A 252 -0.80 -0.34 21.58
N ASP A 253 -0.65 -0.26 20.27
CA ASP A 253 -1.46 -1.05 19.31
C ASP A 253 -0.67 -1.83 18.24
N PHE A 254 0.66 -1.73 18.20
CA PHE A 254 1.48 -2.58 17.32
C PHE A 254 2.86 -2.91 17.89
N ILE A 255 3.47 -3.95 17.32
CA ILE A 255 4.91 -4.22 17.39
C ILE A 255 5.52 -4.08 16.01
N LEU A 256 6.66 -3.39 15.95
CA LEU A 256 7.47 -3.17 14.76
C LEU A 256 8.88 -3.69 15.04
N ILE A 257 9.39 -4.56 14.17
CA ILE A 257 10.76 -5.07 14.22
C ILE A 257 11.50 -4.58 12.98
N PRO A 258 12.58 -3.79 13.12
CA PRO A 258 13.46 -3.44 12.01
C PRO A 258 13.83 -4.67 11.17
N ARG A 259 13.75 -4.53 9.85
CA ARG A 259 14.06 -5.64 8.95
C ARG A 259 15.55 -5.98 9.07
N PRO A 260 15.93 -7.25 9.30
CA PRO A 260 17.33 -7.62 9.38
C PRO A 260 18.03 -7.42 8.02
N LYS A 261 19.20 -6.79 8.03
CA LYS A 261 20.02 -6.60 6.80
C LYS A 261 20.60 -7.92 6.29
N GLN A 262 20.92 -8.82 7.20
CA GLN A 262 21.44 -10.16 6.92
C GLN A 262 20.81 -11.15 7.90
N HIS A 263 20.46 -12.33 7.40
CA HIS A 263 19.88 -13.40 8.21
C HIS A 263 20.16 -14.75 7.55
N ASP A 264 20.49 -15.79 8.34
CA ASP A 264 20.84 -17.12 7.82
C ASP A 264 19.64 -17.90 7.26
N GLY A 265 18.43 -17.45 7.62
CA GLY A 265 17.17 -18.04 7.20
C GLY A 265 16.78 -19.31 7.94
N LYS A 266 17.50 -19.66 9.01
CA LYS A 266 17.29 -20.89 9.78
C LYS A 266 16.52 -20.61 11.07
N SER A 267 16.92 -19.57 11.78
CA SER A 267 16.34 -19.26 13.10
C SER A 267 15.15 -18.32 13.00
N PRO A 268 14.09 -18.49 13.80
CA PRO A 268 13.05 -17.48 13.91
C PRO A 268 13.56 -16.24 14.67
N LEU A 269 13.06 -15.06 14.29
CA LEU A 269 13.20 -13.86 15.11
C LEU A 269 12.10 -13.89 16.18
N VAL A 270 12.45 -13.70 17.44
CA VAL A 270 11.50 -13.80 18.55
C VAL A 270 11.67 -12.60 19.49
N VAL A 271 10.56 -11.88 19.70
CA VAL A 271 10.44 -10.85 20.73
C VAL A 271 9.39 -11.29 21.74
N THR A 272 9.75 -11.27 23.02
CA THR A 272 8.82 -11.51 24.12
C THR A 272 8.78 -10.27 25.00
N PHE A 273 7.59 -9.80 25.33
CA PHE A 273 7.39 -8.63 26.17
C PHE A 273 6.20 -8.82 27.11
N LYS A 274 6.23 -8.17 28.27
CA LYS A 274 5.04 -7.99 29.10
C LYS A 274 4.34 -6.71 28.72
N ALA A 275 3.02 -6.70 28.75
CA ALA A 275 2.21 -5.49 28.67
C ALA A 275 0.84 -5.72 29.31
N LYS A 276 0.20 -4.67 29.81
CA LYS A 276 -1.15 -4.72 30.34
C LYS A 276 -2.13 -4.19 29.32
N GLU A 277 -3.26 -4.87 29.13
CA GLU A 277 -4.32 -4.33 28.28
C GLU A 277 -4.99 -3.12 28.94
N ILE A 278 -5.24 -2.12 28.11
CA ILE A 278 -6.08 -0.98 28.47
C ILE A 278 -7.54 -1.46 28.36
N LYS A 279 -8.28 -1.32 29.46
CA LYS A 279 -9.72 -1.64 29.51
C LYS A 279 -10.55 -0.58 28.81
#